data_AF-A0A1I1PS05-F1
#
_entry.id   AF-A0A1I1PS05-F1
#
_cell.length_a   1.000
_cell.length_b   1.000
_cell.length_c   1.000
_cell.angle_alpha   90.00
_cell.angle_beta   90.00
_cell.angle_gamma   90.00
#
_symmetry.space_group_name_H-M   'P 1'
#
loop_
_entity.id
_entity.type
_entity.pdbx_description
1 polymer ?
#
loop_
_entity_poly.entity_id
_entity_poly.type
_entity_poly.pdbx_seq_one_letter_code
_entity_poly.pdbx_strand_id
1 'polypeptide(L)'
;MPLRQRKSVSFLWCCYLLFLVVAINTVCPAQCLEGSIICETFGTGSRGPLPQGQTNFLYRVPPCPADGEYNLTDTVPGCGGNGWHELRQDHTPNDVRGNMLVVNASYQPSEFYSQKATGLCPGITYEFSLWVLNLNRELKGGECDGYNLRNPIIAMRVEQADGTLITEVIQPAVPRTTSPVWVSLSMQFVIQTNSNDVVVKLINKGLGGCGNDLVIDDIAFRPVHPTLTIQFVDSPDSELTVCADTRLTLSIGKAVGYPNPVYLWQQSRDNINWTLAPGAGQATYTINPVLAGRTYYRLRNAQPINAAAVGRAQCSAESNVLIVNGRPDAPFSLGDDITFCEDASHTFQIPNALPQGTTFVWSDQSSSRQLTVSQSGTYWLETNLNGCTYRDSVEALTRNCHPEDIYVPEAFSPNNDTVNDKLVIFHSGTFIDYTFQVFDRWGSVIFFSRQPDLHWDGMYQNYPCSEGIYAWTIQYTIASPLNKDNHFARNGQVMLIR
;
A
#
# COMPACT_ATOMS: atom_id res chain seq x y z
N MET A 1 -14.63 59.03 60.48
CA MET A 1 -14.16 60.44 60.42
C MET A 1 -12.68 60.46 60.75
N PRO A 2 -11.87 61.32 60.11
CA PRO A 2 -11.16 61.06 58.86
C PRO A 2 -9.64 60.88 59.07
N LEU A 3 -8.94 60.32 58.07
CA LEU A 3 -7.70 60.90 57.54
C LEU A 3 -7.31 60.20 56.23
N ARG A 4 -7.27 61.03 55.19
CA ARG A 4 -7.07 60.71 53.78
C ARG A 4 -5.57 60.78 53.51
N GLN A 5 -4.92 59.69 53.12
CA GLN A 5 -3.59 59.74 52.51
C GLN A 5 -3.67 59.46 51.01
N ARG A 6 -3.02 60.35 50.25
CA ARG A 6 -2.83 60.31 48.80
C ARG A 6 -1.57 59.49 48.46
N LYS A 7 -1.55 59.06 47.20
CA LYS A 7 -0.42 58.70 46.32
C LYS A 7 -0.05 57.22 46.31
N SER A 8 -0.34 56.54 45.19
CA SER A 8 0.59 56.53 44.06
C SER A 8 -0.14 56.04 42.81
N VAL A 9 0.10 56.76 41.72
CA VAL A 9 -0.30 56.41 40.36
C VAL A 9 0.81 55.53 39.81
N SER A 10 0.49 54.32 39.40
CA SER A 10 1.33 53.52 38.52
C SER A 10 0.45 53.05 37.38
N PHE A 11 0.43 53.83 36.30
CA PHE A 11 -0.12 53.40 35.02
C PHE A 11 0.84 52.34 34.49
N LEU A 12 0.54 51.05 34.73
CA LEU A 12 1.14 49.99 33.95
C LEU A 12 0.62 50.13 32.53
N TRP A 13 1.52 50.54 31.63
CA TRP A 13 1.41 50.38 30.19
C TRP A 13 1.30 48.87 29.92
N CYS A 14 0.07 48.36 29.90
CA CYS A 14 -0.21 47.03 29.39
C CYS A 14 -0.15 47.15 27.86
N CYS A 15 1.03 46.93 27.29
CA CYS A 15 1.18 46.64 25.87
C CYS A 15 0.39 45.36 25.58
N TYR A 16 -0.90 45.51 25.26
CA TYR A 16 -1.62 44.54 24.48
C TYR A 16 -0.96 44.53 23.09
N LEU A 17 0.05 43.68 22.91
CA LEU A 17 0.36 43.15 21.60
C LEU A 17 -0.89 42.39 21.15
N LEU A 18 -1.76 43.10 20.44
CA LEU A 18 -2.70 42.49 19.53
C LEU A 18 -1.82 41.79 18.49
N PHE A 19 -1.50 40.52 18.74
CA PHE A 19 -1.08 39.62 17.67
C PHE A 19 -2.27 39.52 16.73
N LEU A 20 -2.26 40.39 15.73
CA LEU A 20 -3.02 40.18 14.52
C LEU A 20 -2.46 38.86 13.96
N VAL A 21 -3.16 37.77 14.23
CA VAL A 21 -3.02 36.54 13.47
C VAL A 21 -3.50 36.91 12.07
N VAL A 22 -2.60 37.51 11.29
CA VAL A 22 -2.67 37.42 9.85
C VAL A 22 -2.56 35.93 9.61
N ALA A 23 -3.69 35.28 9.37
CA ALA A 23 -3.69 34.01 8.68
C ALA A 23 -2.96 34.29 7.37
N ILE A 24 -1.67 33.98 7.36
CA ILE A 24 -0.91 33.89 6.12
C ILE A 24 -1.53 32.67 5.46
N ASN A 25 -2.61 32.91 4.69
CA ASN A 25 -2.92 32.02 3.59
C ASN A 25 -1.64 32.06 2.76
N THR A 26 -0.86 30.98 2.84
CA THR A 26 0.27 30.76 1.97
C THR A 26 -0.29 30.71 0.55
N VAL A 27 -0.26 31.86 -0.12
CA VAL A 27 -0.49 31.93 -1.56
C VAL A 27 0.72 31.22 -2.17
N CYS A 28 0.53 29.95 -2.54
CA CYS A 28 1.53 29.20 -3.30
C CYS A 28 1.91 30.00 -4.55
N PRO A 29 3.20 30.03 -4.93
CA PRO A 29 3.65 30.72 -6.14
C PRO A 29 2.95 30.10 -7.34
N ALA A 30 2.29 30.95 -8.13
CA ALA A 30 1.61 30.57 -9.35
C ALA A 30 2.63 30.18 -10.42
N GLN A 31 2.50 28.96 -10.94
CA GLN A 31 3.08 28.53 -12.23
C GLN A 31 2.20 27.44 -12.88
N CYS A 32 0.91 27.39 -12.51
CA CYS A 32 -0.02 26.27 -12.67
C CYS A 32 0.26 25.09 -11.72
N LEU A 33 -0.66 24.87 -10.77
CA LEU A 33 -0.61 23.72 -9.88
C LEU A 33 -0.85 22.42 -10.66
N GLU A 34 -0.23 21.33 -10.21
CA GLU A 34 -0.44 20.00 -10.77
C GLU A 34 -1.95 19.66 -10.75
N GLY A 35 -2.49 19.25 -11.90
CA GLY A 35 -3.93 18.95 -12.06
C GLY A 35 -4.80 20.10 -12.57
N SER A 36 -4.23 21.27 -12.91
CA SER A 36 -4.95 22.33 -13.63
C SER A 36 -5.49 21.85 -14.98
N ILE A 37 -6.75 22.19 -15.27
CA ILE A 37 -7.44 21.93 -16.55
C ILE A 37 -7.12 23.03 -17.57
N ILE A 38 -7.06 24.28 -17.11
CA ILE A 38 -6.50 25.40 -17.88
C ILE A 38 -5.26 25.88 -17.16
N CYS A 39 -4.21 26.09 -17.93
CA CYS A 39 -2.97 26.72 -17.56
C CYS A 39 -2.52 27.56 -18.75
N GLU A 40 -2.72 28.88 -18.70
CA GLU A 40 -2.30 29.80 -19.77
C GLU A 40 -1.36 30.85 -19.18
N THR A 41 -0.07 30.70 -19.50
CA THR A 41 1.02 31.65 -19.22
C THR A 41 1.38 32.48 -20.46
N PHE A 42 0.53 32.41 -21.46
CA PHE A 42 0.72 32.97 -22.78
C PHE A 42 2.01 32.61 -23.56
N GLY A 43 2.80 31.64 -23.09
CA GLY A 43 4.00 31.14 -23.76
C GLY A 43 5.11 32.19 -23.86
N THR A 44 6.20 31.91 -24.60
CA THR A 44 7.39 32.78 -24.63
C THR A 44 7.72 33.33 -26.02
N GLY A 45 8.38 34.48 -26.06
CA GLY A 45 8.91 35.09 -27.28
C GLY A 45 7.84 35.58 -28.25
N SER A 46 8.14 35.58 -29.56
CA SER A 46 7.21 36.13 -30.57
C SER A 46 5.93 35.29 -30.69
N ARG A 47 4.78 35.92 -30.45
CA ARG A 47 3.47 35.26 -30.48
C ARG A 47 2.45 36.02 -31.35
N GLY A 48 1.67 35.25 -32.11
CA GLY A 48 0.55 35.74 -32.92
C GLY A 48 -0.73 35.94 -32.09
N PRO A 49 -1.91 36.04 -32.73
CA PRO A 49 -3.18 36.21 -32.03
C PRO A 49 -3.57 34.97 -31.19
N LEU A 50 -4.44 35.20 -30.21
CA LEU A 50 -5.20 34.13 -29.55
C LEU A 50 -6.06 33.37 -30.59
N PRO A 51 -6.33 32.07 -30.37
CA PRO A 51 -7.25 31.30 -31.21
C PRO A 51 -8.61 31.99 -31.41
N GLN A 52 -9.22 31.74 -32.57
CA GLN A 52 -10.52 32.30 -32.92
C GLN A 52 -11.57 31.98 -31.84
N GLY A 53 -12.32 32.98 -31.41
CA GLY A 53 -13.39 32.85 -30.42
C GLY A 53 -12.93 32.94 -28.95
N GLN A 54 -11.64 33.16 -28.67
CA GLN A 54 -11.16 33.39 -27.30
C GLN A 54 -11.27 34.85 -26.84
N THR A 55 -11.55 35.80 -27.72
CA THR A 55 -11.68 37.21 -27.36
C THR A 55 -12.49 37.95 -28.41
N ASN A 56 -13.18 39.01 -28.00
CA ASN A 56 -13.86 39.93 -28.90
C ASN A 56 -12.97 41.11 -29.32
N PHE A 57 -11.74 41.18 -28.83
CA PHE A 57 -10.78 42.24 -29.15
C PHE A 57 -10.05 41.93 -30.45
N LEU A 58 -9.63 42.98 -31.16
CA LEU A 58 -8.84 42.84 -32.39
C LEU A 58 -7.35 42.67 -32.03
N TYR A 59 -6.69 41.68 -32.60
CA TYR A 59 -5.25 41.52 -32.39
C TYR A 59 -4.47 42.61 -33.10
N ARG A 60 -3.48 43.17 -32.39
CA ARG A 60 -2.50 44.12 -32.91
C ARG A 60 -1.09 43.58 -32.69
N VAL A 61 -0.22 43.77 -33.67
CA VAL A 61 1.22 43.48 -33.48
C VAL A 61 1.77 44.49 -32.44
N PRO A 62 2.62 44.06 -31.48
CA PRO A 62 3.27 44.96 -30.52
C PRO A 62 3.91 46.19 -31.20
N PRO A 63 4.00 47.36 -30.54
CA PRO A 63 4.11 47.47 -29.09
C PRO A 63 2.84 47.86 -28.32
N CYS A 64 1.96 48.69 -28.88
CA CYS A 64 0.86 49.32 -28.14
C CYS A 64 -0.47 49.10 -28.86
N PRO A 65 -1.45 48.38 -28.26
CA PRO A 65 -2.78 48.25 -28.82
C PRO A 65 -3.60 49.55 -28.62
N ALA A 66 -4.52 49.83 -29.55
CA ALA A 66 -5.54 50.87 -29.42
C ALA A 66 -6.82 50.35 -28.72
N ASP A 67 -7.74 51.23 -28.34
CA ASP A 67 -8.96 50.84 -27.62
C ASP A 67 -9.75 49.75 -28.38
N GLY A 68 -10.05 48.64 -27.69
CA GLY A 68 -10.69 47.48 -28.31
C GLY A 68 -9.72 46.53 -29.02
N GLU A 69 -8.41 46.74 -28.90
CA GLU A 69 -7.36 45.86 -29.38
C GLU A 69 -6.60 45.18 -28.23
N TYR A 70 -5.91 44.09 -28.56
CA TYR A 70 -5.01 43.39 -27.64
C TYR A 70 -3.72 42.97 -28.34
N ASN A 71 -2.70 42.66 -27.57
CA ASN A 71 -1.54 41.93 -28.08
C ASN A 71 -1.00 40.94 -27.04
N LEU A 72 -0.12 40.04 -27.49
CA LEU A 72 0.62 39.11 -26.66
C LEU A 72 2.10 39.46 -26.78
N THR A 73 2.74 39.79 -25.67
CA THR A 73 4.09 40.35 -25.68
C THR A 73 4.81 40.08 -24.36
N ASP A 74 6.14 39.99 -24.41
CA ASP A 74 7.03 39.81 -23.26
C ASP A 74 7.37 41.13 -22.55
N THR A 75 7.06 42.25 -23.19
CA THR A 75 7.33 43.59 -22.70
C THR A 75 6.22 44.56 -23.10
N VAL A 76 5.97 45.54 -22.25
CA VAL A 76 5.06 46.66 -22.53
C VAL A 76 5.88 47.95 -22.45
N PRO A 77 6.09 48.66 -23.56
CA PRO A 77 6.75 49.98 -23.51
C PRO A 77 5.77 51.05 -23.01
N GLY A 78 6.25 52.29 -22.84
CA GLY A 78 5.42 53.43 -22.41
C GLY A 78 4.36 53.81 -23.43
N CYS A 79 3.23 53.10 -23.45
CA CYS A 79 2.10 53.35 -24.31
C CYS A 79 1.22 54.51 -23.78
N GLY A 80 0.39 55.09 -24.66
CA GLY A 80 -0.58 56.12 -24.27
C GLY A 80 0.05 57.42 -23.73
N GLY A 81 1.18 57.85 -24.31
CA GLY A 81 1.83 59.11 -23.91
C GLY A 81 2.45 59.08 -22.50
N ASN A 82 3.01 57.94 -22.09
CA ASN A 82 3.48 57.64 -20.71
C ASN A 82 2.37 57.40 -19.67
N GLY A 83 1.11 57.27 -20.10
CA GLY A 83 -0.02 56.93 -19.23
C GLY A 83 -0.01 55.48 -18.75
N TRP A 84 0.73 54.59 -19.43
CA TRP A 84 0.87 53.19 -19.04
C TRP A 84 2.17 52.89 -18.29
N HIS A 85 2.14 51.89 -17.42
CA HIS A 85 3.34 51.30 -16.83
C HIS A 85 4.19 50.63 -17.92
N GLU A 86 5.50 50.81 -17.82
CA GLU A 86 6.46 50.00 -18.57
C GLU A 86 6.67 48.66 -17.87
N LEU A 87 6.55 47.56 -18.61
CA LEU A 87 6.78 46.20 -18.12
C LEU A 87 7.91 45.55 -18.91
N ARG A 88 8.85 44.94 -18.20
CA ARG A 88 10.03 44.27 -18.80
C ARG A 88 9.94 42.75 -18.79
N GLN A 89 8.95 42.23 -18.09
CA GLN A 89 8.67 40.82 -17.90
C GLN A 89 7.20 40.68 -17.52
N ASP A 90 6.67 39.49 -17.79
CA ASP A 90 5.36 39.02 -17.34
C ASP A 90 5.38 38.69 -15.82
N HIS A 91 4.32 38.02 -15.35
CA HIS A 91 4.24 37.63 -13.95
C HIS A 91 4.92 36.27 -13.68
N THR A 92 4.95 35.38 -14.68
CA THR A 92 5.44 34.01 -14.54
C THR A 92 6.90 33.96 -14.00
N PRO A 93 7.14 33.40 -12.81
CA PRO A 93 8.48 33.39 -12.22
C PRO A 93 9.49 32.58 -13.04
N ASN A 94 10.67 33.16 -13.29
CA ASN A 94 11.74 32.55 -14.09
C ASN A 94 11.36 32.27 -15.54
N ASP A 95 10.31 32.90 -16.07
CA ASP A 95 9.98 32.77 -17.48
C ASP A 95 10.80 33.76 -18.33
N VAL A 96 11.68 33.22 -19.17
CA VAL A 96 12.55 34.05 -20.00
C VAL A 96 11.76 34.47 -21.24
N ARG A 97 11.46 35.77 -21.31
CA ARG A 97 10.59 36.33 -22.35
C ARG A 97 9.18 35.72 -22.31
N GLY A 98 8.66 35.47 -21.11
CA GLY A 98 7.26 35.09 -20.89
C GLY A 98 6.34 36.18 -21.40
N ASN A 99 5.31 35.78 -22.15
CA ASN A 99 4.32 36.70 -22.69
C ASN A 99 3.22 36.95 -21.68
N MET A 100 2.57 38.10 -21.83
CA MET A 100 1.36 38.47 -21.12
C MET A 100 0.31 38.98 -22.11
N LEU A 101 -0.97 38.87 -21.75
CA LEU A 101 -2.06 39.42 -22.55
C LEU A 101 -2.31 40.87 -22.17
N VAL A 102 -1.95 41.77 -23.07
CA VAL A 102 -2.10 43.22 -22.92
C VAL A 102 -3.36 43.66 -23.63
N VAL A 103 -4.29 44.27 -22.89
CA VAL A 103 -5.61 44.68 -23.39
C VAL A 103 -5.77 46.18 -23.21
N ASN A 104 -5.92 46.90 -24.31
CA ASN A 104 -6.41 48.26 -24.29
C ASN A 104 -7.94 48.20 -24.35
N ALA A 105 -8.59 48.59 -23.25
CA ALA A 105 -10.01 48.32 -23.06
C ALA A 105 -10.90 49.05 -24.07
N SER A 106 -11.91 48.37 -24.58
CA SER A 106 -12.95 49.01 -25.40
C SER A 106 -13.76 50.01 -24.57
N TYR A 107 -14.36 50.99 -25.24
CA TYR A 107 -15.25 51.98 -24.60
C TYR A 107 -16.42 51.35 -23.83
N GLN A 108 -16.91 50.22 -24.31
CA GLN A 108 -18.00 49.45 -23.69
C GLN A 108 -17.46 48.16 -23.06
N PRO A 109 -18.17 47.59 -22.07
CA PRO A 109 -17.81 46.30 -21.51
C PRO A 109 -17.63 45.22 -22.58
N SER A 110 -16.53 44.48 -22.52
CA SER A 110 -16.21 43.47 -23.54
C SER A 110 -15.47 42.26 -22.95
N GLU A 111 -15.69 41.11 -23.59
CA GLU A 111 -15.03 39.85 -23.29
C GLU A 111 -13.63 39.86 -23.91
N PHE A 112 -12.61 39.88 -23.05
CA PHE A 112 -11.22 39.91 -23.50
C PHE A 112 -10.54 38.54 -23.43
N TYR A 113 -11.18 37.57 -22.77
CA TYR A 113 -10.72 36.18 -22.72
C TYR A 113 -11.90 35.21 -22.58
N SER A 114 -11.84 34.09 -23.30
CA SER A 114 -12.76 32.97 -23.22
C SER A 114 -12.05 31.67 -23.54
N GLN A 115 -12.33 30.63 -22.77
CA GLN A 115 -11.79 29.31 -23.03
C GLN A 115 -12.76 28.21 -22.59
N LYS A 116 -12.90 27.20 -23.44
CA LYS A 116 -13.63 25.98 -23.11
C LYS A 116 -12.76 25.06 -22.23
N ALA A 117 -13.26 24.66 -21.08
CA ALA A 117 -12.68 23.63 -20.23
C ALA A 117 -13.50 22.34 -20.35
N THR A 118 -12.84 21.19 -20.43
CA THR A 118 -13.48 19.86 -20.60
C THR A 118 -12.94 18.86 -19.59
N GLY A 119 -13.61 17.72 -19.45
CA GLY A 119 -13.22 16.66 -18.52
C GLY A 119 -13.61 16.96 -17.08
N LEU A 120 -14.63 17.80 -16.86
CA LEU A 120 -15.07 18.22 -15.54
C LEU A 120 -15.84 17.14 -14.80
N CYS A 121 -15.90 17.26 -13.49
CA CYS A 121 -16.50 16.29 -12.59
C CYS A 121 -17.66 16.99 -11.85
N PRO A 122 -18.91 16.58 -12.06
CA PRO A 122 -20.05 17.15 -11.36
C PRO A 122 -19.92 17.05 -9.83
N GLY A 123 -20.45 18.03 -9.12
CA GLY A 123 -20.52 18.08 -7.66
C GLY A 123 -19.23 18.52 -6.95
N ILE A 124 -18.13 18.76 -7.67
CA ILE A 124 -16.88 19.25 -7.06
C ILE A 124 -16.72 20.77 -7.24
N THR A 125 -15.97 21.37 -6.31
CA THR A 125 -15.58 22.78 -6.36
C THR A 125 -14.43 22.96 -7.35
N TYR A 126 -14.51 24.01 -8.14
CA TYR A 126 -13.43 24.48 -9.01
C TYR A 126 -13.01 25.88 -8.61
N GLU A 127 -11.73 26.17 -8.82
CA GLU A 127 -11.15 27.51 -8.73
C GLU A 127 -10.79 27.99 -10.13
N PHE A 128 -11.19 29.22 -10.43
CA PHE A 128 -10.76 29.98 -11.60
C PHE A 128 -10.00 31.21 -11.13
N SER A 129 -8.75 31.38 -11.57
CA SER A 129 -7.86 32.45 -11.13
C SER A 129 -7.03 33.02 -12.26
N LEU A 130 -6.52 34.24 -12.05
CA LEU A 130 -5.55 34.91 -12.91
C LEU A 130 -4.72 35.92 -12.10
N TRP A 131 -3.58 36.32 -12.66
CA TRP A 131 -2.88 37.53 -12.26
C TRP A 131 -3.23 38.66 -13.20
N VAL A 132 -3.47 39.84 -12.63
CA VAL A 132 -3.80 41.06 -13.38
C VAL A 132 -3.02 42.24 -12.85
N LEU A 133 -2.68 43.16 -13.75
CA LEU A 133 -2.15 44.46 -13.42
C LEU A 133 -2.93 45.53 -14.18
N ASN A 134 -3.26 46.63 -13.50
CA ASN A 134 -3.81 47.82 -14.14
C ASN A 134 -2.67 48.56 -14.84
N LEU A 135 -2.71 48.63 -16.17
CA LEU A 135 -1.64 49.24 -16.95
C LEU A 135 -1.59 50.74 -16.75
N ASN A 136 -2.71 51.39 -16.41
CA ASN A 136 -2.74 52.82 -16.24
C ASN A 136 -2.06 53.24 -14.94
N ARG A 137 -1.13 54.19 -15.07
CA ARG A 137 -0.48 54.82 -13.91
C ARG A 137 -1.45 55.76 -13.20
N GLU A 138 -1.13 56.09 -11.96
CA GLU A 138 -1.74 57.25 -11.30
C GLU A 138 -1.48 58.52 -12.13
N LEU A 139 -2.54 59.09 -12.71
CA LEU A 139 -2.46 60.34 -13.48
C LEU A 139 -2.66 61.55 -12.57
N LYS A 140 -2.05 62.68 -12.93
CA LYS A 140 -2.38 63.97 -12.31
C LYS A 140 -3.69 64.49 -12.92
N GLY A 141 -4.48 65.21 -12.12
CA GLY A 141 -5.77 65.73 -12.57
C GLY A 141 -5.64 66.59 -13.84
N GLY A 142 -6.46 66.31 -14.86
CA GLY A 142 -6.50 67.07 -16.13
C GLY A 142 -6.07 66.30 -17.38
N GLU A 143 -5.46 65.13 -17.23
CA GLU A 143 -4.98 64.33 -18.39
C GLU A 143 -6.07 63.45 -19.01
N CYS A 144 -7.18 63.21 -18.30
CA CYS A 144 -8.30 62.37 -18.71
C CYS A 144 -9.61 62.85 -18.04
N ASP A 145 -10.58 63.36 -18.81
CA ASP A 145 -12.00 63.67 -18.48
C ASP A 145 -12.35 64.16 -17.05
N GLY A 146 -11.51 64.98 -16.41
CA GLY A 146 -11.89 65.72 -15.20
C GLY A 146 -12.38 64.88 -14.02
N TYR A 147 -11.54 63.97 -13.51
CA TYR A 147 -11.62 63.26 -12.21
C TYR A 147 -12.30 61.87 -12.16
N ASN A 148 -12.88 61.35 -13.24
CA ASN A 148 -13.41 59.98 -13.23
C ASN A 148 -12.35 58.96 -13.66
N LEU A 149 -11.48 58.58 -12.73
CA LEU A 149 -10.50 57.50 -12.95
C LEU A 149 -11.24 56.19 -13.28
N ARG A 150 -10.96 55.63 -14.45
CA ARG A 150 -11.51 54.36 -14.91
C ARG A 150 -10.49 53.26 -14.62
N ASN A 151 -10.90 52.30 -13.80
CA ASN A 151 -10.09 51.17 -13.35
C ASN A 151 -10.68 49.87 -13.89
N PRO A 152 -9.84 48.86 -14.24
CA PRO A 152 -10.27 47.50 -14.57
C PRO A 152 -11.24 46.96 -13.53
N ILE A 153 -12.46 46.63 -13.96
CA ILE A 153 -13.42 45.86 -13.17
C ILE A 153 -13.65 44.56 -13.93
N ILE A 154 -13.12 43.47 -13.41
CA ILE A 154 -13.16 42.18 -14.12
C ILE A 154 -14.30 41.34 -13.56
N ALA A 155 -15.21 40.92 -14.44
CA ALA A 155 -16.14 39.85 -14.16
C ALA A 155 -15.56 38.53 -14.63
N MET A 156 -15.45 37.59 -13.69
CA MET A 156 -15.10 36.19 -13.95
C MET A 156 -16.41 35.43 -14.09
N ARG A 157 -16.66 34.91 -15.30
CA ARG A 157 -17.92 34.27 -15.65
C ARG A 157 -17.69 32.82 -16.06
N VAL A 158 -18.64 31.96 -15.67
CA VAL A 158 -18.70 30.56 -16.08
C VAL A 158 -20.06 30.28 -16.71
N GLU A 159 -20.04 29.77 -17.93
CA GLU A 159 -21.22 29.39 -18.71
C GLU A 159 -21.14 27.91 -19.11
N GLN A 160 -22.27 27.28 -19.37
CA GLN A 160 -22.32 26.01 -20.09
C GLN A 160 -21.97 26.21 -21.57
N ALA A 161 -21.70 25.13 -22.29
CA ALA A 161 -21.37 25.20 -23.72
C ALA A 161 -22.49 25.81 -24.59
N ASP A 162 -23.74 25.79 -24.12
CA ASP A 162 -24.90 26.42 -24.78
C ASP A 162 -25.09 27.91 -24.43
N GLY A 163 -24.20 28.49 -23.61
CA GLY A 163 -24.26 29.88 -23.16
C GLY A 163 -25.08 30.10 -21.88
N THR A 164 -25.66 29.05 -21.29
CA THR A 164 -26.39 29.16 -20.01
C THR A 164 -25.44 29.56 -18.89
N LEU A 165 -25.74 30.66 -18.18
CA LEU A 165 -24.94 31.15 -17.06
C LEU A 165 -24.97 30.16 -15.89
N ILE A 166 -23.79 29.75 -15.42
CA ILE A 166 -23.63 29.01 -14.16
C ILE A 166 -23.40 30.00 -13.01
N THR A 167 -22.44 30.91 -13.20
CA THR A 167 -22.10 31.92 -12.20
C THR A 167 -21.30 33.08 -12.82
N GLU A 168 -21.41 34.27 -12.22
CA GLU A 168 -20.58 35.43 -12.52
C GLU A 168 -20.18 36.10 -11.21
N VAL A 169 -18.88 36.34 -11.02
CA VAL A 169 -18.33 37.08 -9.88
C VAL A 169 -17.65 38.33 -10.41
N ILE A 170 -18.12 39.49 -9.96
CA ILE A 170 -17.49 40.77 -10.26
C ILE A 170 -16.43 41.03 -9.18
N GLN A 171 -15.18 41.11 -9.61
CA GLN A 171 -14.05 41.37 -8.74
C GLN A 171 -13.99 42.85 -8.34
N PRO A 172 -13.37 43.19 -7.21
CA PRO A 172 -13.05 44.58 -6.89
C PRO A 172 -12.26 45.24 -8.03
N ALA A 173 -12.41 46.56 -8.18
CA ALA A 173 -11.66 47.31 -9.18
C ALA A 173 -10.15 47.16 -8.94
N VAL A 174 -9.38 46.88 -9.98
CA VAL A 174 -7.92 46.79 -9.91
C VAL A 174 -7.36 48.22 -9.84
N PRO A 175 -6.78 48.64 -8.71
CA PRO A 175 -6.39 50.03 -8.52
C PRO A 175 -5.21 50.41 -9.43
N ARG A 176 -5.14 51.69 -9.79
CA ARG A 176 -3.92 52.27 -10.36
C ARG A 176 -2.88 52.40 -9.26
N THR A 177 -1.62 52.35 -9.65
CA THR A 177 -0.48 52.45 -8.74
C THR A 177 0.61 53.34 -9.32
N THR A 178 1.57 53.74 -8.49
CA THR A 178 2.74 54.53 -8.93
C THR A 178 3.81 53.67 -9.61
N SER A 179 3.89 52.40 -9.22
CA SER A 179 4.73 51.35 -9.81
C SER A 179 3.87 50.17 -10.27
N PRO A 180 4.29 49.36 -11.25
CA PRO A 180 3.54 48.18 -11.66
C PRO A 180 3.34 47.19 -10.51
N VAL A 181 2.10 46.81 -10.21
CA VAL A 181 1.74 45.84 -9.16
C VAL A 181 0.77 44.81 -9.72
N TRP A 182 1.18 43.54 -9.68
CA TRP A 182 0.32 42.41 -10.01
C TRP A 182 -0.58 42.04 -8.83
N VAL A 183 -1.84 41.74 -9.12
CA VAL A 183 -2.86 41.34 -8.15
C VAL A 183 -3.45 40.02 -8.61
N SER A 184 -3.56 39.06 -7.69
CA SER A 184 -4.24 37.79 -7.94
C SER A 184 -5.75 37.97 -7.76
N LEU A 185 -6.51 37.53 -8.76
CA LEU A 185 -7.97 37.41 -8.69
C LEU A 185 -8.37 35.94 -8.76
N SER A 186 -9.36 35.55 -7.97
CA SER A 186 -9.91 34.20 -8.03
C SER A 186 -11.39 34.16 -7.69
N MET A 187 -12.04 33.09 -8.15
CA MET A 187 -13.37 32.70 -7.72
C MET A 187 -13.43 31.18 -7.55
N GLN A 188 -14.31 30.73 -6.66
CA GLN A 188 -14.63 29.32 -6.52
C GLN A 188 -16.12 29.08 -6.75
N PHE A 189 -16.45 27.96 -7.39
CA PHE A 189 -17.82 27.58 -7.69
C PHE A 189 -17.95 26.06 -7.79
N VAL A 190 -19.18 25.55 -7.64
CA VAL A 190 -19.48 24.12 -7.78
C VAL A 190 -20.19 23.88 -9.09
N ILE A 191 -19.76 22.88 -9.85
CA ILE A 191 -20.47 22.45 -11.07
C ILE A 191 -21.59 21.50 -10.65
N GLN A 192 -22.82 21.99 -10.66
CA GLN A 192 -24.01 21.21 -10.25
C GLN A 192 -24.66 20.45 -11.42
N THR A 193 -24.25 20.73 -12.66
CA THR A 193 -24.83 20.11 -13.85
C THR A 193 -24.14 18.79 -14.15
N ASN A 194 -24.81 17.90 -14.91
CA ASN A 194 -24.17 16.72 -15.50
C ASN A 194 -23.21 17.10 -16.67
N SER A 195 -22.89 18.39 -16.83
CA SER A 195 -21.98 18.83 -17.87
C SER A 195 -20.54 18.46 -17.48
N ASN A 196 -19.82 17.90 -18.45
CA ASN A 196 -18.39 17.62 -18.35
C ASN A 196 -17.54 18.74 -18.98
N ASP A 197 -18.17 19.82 -19.42
CA ASP A 197 -17.53 21.00 -19.97
C ASP A 197 -18.20 22.30 -19.52
N VAL A 198 -17.41 23.37 -19.50
CA VAL A 198 -17.86 24.76 -19.26
C VAL A 198 -17.02 25.70 -20.12
N VAL A 199 -17.49 26.92 -20.28
CA VAL A 199 -16.73 28.02 -20.86
C VAL A 199 -16.45 29.03 -19.75
N VAL A 200 -15.16 29.27 -19.47
CA VAL A 200 -14.74 30.33 -18.55
C VAL A 200 -14.45 31.60 -19.35
N LYS A 201 -14.84 32.75 -18.81
CA LYS A 201 -14.78 34.05 -19.49
C LYS A 201 -14.28 35.12 -18.54
N LEU A 202 -13.50 36.05 -19.08
CA LEU A 202 -13.11 37.29 -18.42
C LEU A 202 -13.68 38.46 -19.21
N ILE A 203 -14.49 39.26 -18.52
CA ILE A 203 -15.19 40.40 -19.11
C ILE A 203 -14.73 41.64 -18.36
N ASN A 204 -14.19 42.61 -19.08
CA ASN A 204 -13.92 43.92 -18.51
C ASN A 204 -15.23 44.70 -18.46
N LYS A 205 -15.76 44.93 -17.26
CA LYS A 205 -16.99 45.68 -16.98
C LYS A 205 -16.76 47.17 -16.79
N GLY A 206 -15.49 47.60 -16.65
CA GLY A 206 -15.15 49.01 -16.62
C GLY A 206 -15.45 49.66 -17.97
N LEU A 207 -15.79 50.95 -17.97
CA LEU A 207 -15.88 51.72 -19.20
C LEU A 207 -14.45 52.07 -19.65
N GLY A 208 -14.13 51.84 -20.92
CA GLY A 208 -12.84 52.23 -21.50
C GLY A 208 -12.74 53.71 -21.86
N GLY A 209 -11.84 54.00 -22.80
CA GLY A 209 -11.44 55.33 -23.22
C GLY A 209 -10.14 55.74 -22.54
N CYS A 210 -10.21 56.62 -21.54
CA CYS A 210 -9.04 57.22 -20.90
C CYS A 210 -8.42 56.38 -19.75
N GLY A 211 -8.44 55.06 -19.92
CA GLY A 211 -7.93 54.06 -19.00
C GLY A 211 -8.79 52.81 -18.97
N ASN A 212 -8.78 52.10 -17.84
CA ASN A 212 -9.37 50.76 -17.70
C ASN A 212 -8.58 49.68 -18.47
N ASP A 213 -7.33 49.99 -18.80
CA ASP A 213 -6.39 49.13 -19.52
C ASP A 213 -5.70 48.18 -18.56
N LEU A 214 -5.50 46.95 -19.01
CA LEU A 214 -5.01 45.89 -18.15
C LEU A 214 -4.07 44.96 -18.89
N VAL A 215 -3.25 44.29 -18.10
CA VAL A 215 -2.47 43.16 -18.53
C VAL A 215 -2.79 41.99 -17.61
N ILE A 216 -2.89 40.79 -18.18
CA ILE A 216 -3.13 39.57 -17.42
C ILE A 216 -2.12 38.49 -17.78
N ASP A 217 -1.94 37.57 -16.84
CA ASP A 217 -1.07 36.42 -16.96
C ASP A 217 -1.54 35.28 -16.03
N ASP A 218 -0.94 34.10 -16.16
CA ASP A 218 -1.09 32.97 -15.24
C ASP A 218 -2.56 32.58 -15.00
N ILE A 219 -3.34 32.44 -16.08
CA ILE A 219 -4.73 31.98 -15.97
C ILE A 219 -4.74 30.50 -15.59
N ALA A 220 -5.43 30.17 -14.50
CA ALA A 220 -5.58 28.81 -14.03
C ALA A 220 -7.05 28.44 -13.78
N PHE A 221 -7.44 27.24 -14.21
CA PHE A 221 -8.72 26.62 -13.87
C PHE A 221 -8.47 25.21 -13.37
N ARG A 222 -8.86 24.90 -12.12
CA ARG A 222 -8.49 23.64 -11.47
C ARG A 222 -9.55 23.16 -10.49
N PRO A 223 -9.64 21.85 -10.24
CA PRO A 223 -10.47 21.33 -9.16
C PRO A 223 -9.88 21.68 -7.79
N VAL A 224 -10.76 21.86 -6.80
CA VAL A 224 -10.42 22.02 -5.39
C VAL A 224 -10.97 20.81 -4.65
N HIS A 225 -10.04 19.96 -4.18
CA HIS A 225 -10.38 18.74 -3.45
C HIS A 225 -10.32 18.97 -1.94
N PRO A 226 -11.22 18.34 -1.16
CA PRO A 226 -11.06 18.27 0.29
C PRO A 226 -9.78 17.50 0.64
N THR A 227 -9.16 17.85 1.77
CA THR A 227 -8.01 17.10 2.26
C THR A 227 -8.39 15.67 2.61
N LEU A 228 -7.57 14.71 2.17
CA LEU A 228 -7.68 13.30 2.49
C LEU A 228 -6.37 12.83 3.13
N THR A 229 -6.48 11.99 4.16
CA THR A 229 -5.34 11.36 4.81
C THR A 229 -5.62 9.89 5.07
N ILE A 230 -4.56 9.09 5.13
CA ILE A 230 -4.59 7.69 5.55
C ILE A 230 -3.52 7.44 6.62
N GLN A 231 -3.74 6.41 7.42
CA GLN A 231 -2.87 6.02 8.53
C GLN A 231 -2.84 4.49 8.70
N PHE A 232 -1.79 3.97 9.34
CA PHE A 232 -1.83 2.62 9.88
C PHE A 232 -2.77 2.59 11.08
N VAL A 233 -3.55 1.52 11.25
CA VAL A 233 -4.50 1.43 12.36
C VAL A 233 -3.78 1.40 13.72
N ASP A 234 -2.64 0.73 13.79
CA ASP A 234 -1.91 0.47 15.04
C ASP A 234 -0.61 1.27 15.16
N SER A 235 -0.38 2.28 14.30
CA SER A 235 0.81 3.14 14.37
C SER A 235 0.56 4.55 13.84
N PRO A 236 1.13 5.60 14.47
CA PRO A 236 1.09 6.96 13.96
C PRO A 236 2.11 7.24 12.84
N ASP A 237 3.02 6.30 12.55
CA ASP A 237 4.09 6.49 11.58
C ASP A 237 3.56 6.51 10.13
N SER A 238 4.33 7.11 9.23
CA SER A 238 4.05 7.06 7.78
C SER A 238 4.81 5.93 7.06
N GLU A 239 5.74 5.27 7.75
CA GLU A 239 6.56 4.19 7.22
C GLU A 239 6.72 3.08 8.28
N LEU A 240 6.37 1.85 7.91
CA LEU A 240 6.54 0.67 8.75
C LEU A 240 7.42 -0.37 8.10
N THR A 241 8.18 -1.08 8.94
CA THR A 241 8.94 -2.27 8.53
C THR A 241 8.41 -3.47 9.29
N VAL A 242 7.88 -4.46 8.56
CA VAL A 242 7.30 -5.68 9.12
C VAL A 242 7.76 -6.89 8.33
N CYS A 243 7.53 -8.09 8.85
CA CYS A 243 7.81 -9.31 8.10
C CYS A 243 6.88 -9.44 6.90
N ALA A 244 7.41 -9.87 5.76
CA ALA A 244 6.59 -10.42 4.70
C ALA A 244 5.76 -11.58 5.26
N ASP A 245 4.58 -11.85 4.70
CA ASP A 245 3.53 -12.75 5.22
C ASP A 245 2.55 -12.13 6.24
N THR A 246 2.95 -11.06 6.92
CA THR A 246 2.11 -10.46 7.97
C THR A 246 0.89 -9.75 7.39
N ARG A 247 -0.09 -9.50 8.26
CA ARG A 247 -1.27 -8.71 7.94
C ARG A 247 -1.11 -7.28 8.49
N LEU A 248 -1.36 -6.29 7.66
CA LEU A 248 -1.43 -4.88 8.07
C LEU A 248 -2.76 -4.27 7.66
N THR A 249 -3.29 -3.36 8.47
CA THR A 249 -4.52 -2.63 8.15
C THR A 249 -4.27 -1.14 8.04
N LEU A 250 -4.69 -0.56 6.92
CA LEU A 250 -4.72 0.87 6.66
C LEU A 250 -6.15 1.39 6.86
N SER A 251 -6.27 2.63 7.28
CA SER A 251 -7.56 3.30 7.45
C SER A 251 -7.48 4.76 7.02
N ILE A 252 -8.64 5.37 6.82
CA ILE A 252 -8.75 6.82 6.66
C ILE A 252 -8.26 7.50 7.95
N GLY A 253 -7.45 8.54 7.78
CA GLY A 253 -6.94 9.37 8.85
C GLY A 253 -7.92 10.46 9.28
N LYS A 254 -7.40 11.52 9.90
CA LYS A 254 -8.21 12.63 10.43
C LYS A 254 -8.95 13.41 9.33
N ALA A 255 -8.32 13.60 8.18
CA ALA A 255 -8.95 14.24 7.03
C ALA A 255 -9.58 13.17 6.14
N VAL A 256 -10.91 13.22 6.00
CA VAL A 256 -11.71 12.12 5.42
C VAL A 256 -12.01 12.29 3.92
N GLY A 257 -11.61 13.40 3.30
CA GLY A 257 -11.93 13.72 1.91
C GLY A 257 -13.42 14.00 1.70
N TYR A 258 -13.98 13.53 0.58
CA TYR A 258 -15.38 13.77 0.22
C TYR A 258 -16.38 13.05 1.16
N PRO A 259 -17.58 13.60 1.41
CA PRO A 259 -18.63 12.93 2.18
C PRO A 259 -19.23 11.77 1.39
N ASN A 260 -19.51 10.65 2.08
CA ASN A 260 -20.02 9.39 1.50
C ASN A 260 -19.32 8.97 0.20
N PRO A 261 -17.98 8.86 0.20
CA PRO A 261 -17.22 8.76 -1.04
C PRO A 261 -17.15 7.32 -1.56
N VAL A 262 -16.75 7.19 -2.81
CA VAL A 262 -16.21 5.93 -3.34
C VAL A 262 -14.71 5.91 -3.08
N TYR A 263 -14.21 4.77 -2.58
CA TYR A 263 -12.81 4.58 -2.22
C TYR A 263 -12.06 3.80 -3.29
N LEU A 264 -10.85 4.25 -3.61
CA LEU A 264 -9.93 3.58 -4.51
C LEU A 264 -8.54 3.49 -3.86
N TRP A 265 -8.26 2.36 -3.21
CA TRP A 265 -6.93 2.06 -2.71
C TRP A 265 -5.99 1.73 -3.87
N GLN A 266 -4.79 2.31 -3.82
CA GLN A 266 -3.76 2.11 -4.82
C GLN A 266 -2.45 1.70 -4.16
N GLN A 267 -1.64 0.97 -4.91
CA GLN A 267 -0.30 0.56 -4.51
C GLN A 267 0.71 0.81 -5.63
N SER A 268 1.96 1.02 -5.25
CA SER A 268 3.07 1.26 -6.16
C SER A 268 4.38 0.67 -5.62
N ARG A 269 5.31 0.33 -6.53
CA ARG A 269 6.68 -0.11 -6.19
C ARG A 269 7.73 1.00 -6.31
N ASP A 270 7.39 2.10 -6.97
CA ASP A 270 8.31 3.21 -7.29
C ASP A 270 7.77 4.60 -6.89
N ASN A 271 6.57 4.65 -6.28
CA ASN A 271 5.85 5.87 -5.91
C ASN A 271 5.45 6.76 -7.11
N ILE A 272 5.52 6.22 -8.34
CA ILE A 272 5.22 6.94 -9.59
C ILE A 272 4.10 6.20 -10.35
N ASN A 273 4.28 4.89 -10.54
CA ASN A 273 3.34 4.03 -11.25
C ASN A 273 2.42 3.34 -10.24
N TRP A 274 1.14 3.76 -10.24
CA TRP A 274 0.14 3.31 -9.28
C TRP A 274 -0.86 2.34 -9.92
N THR A 275 -1.14 1.24 -9.21
CA THR A 275 -2.10 0.20 -9.61
C THR A 275 -3.17 0.03 -8.53
N LEU A 276 -4.30 -0.60 -8.87
CA LEU A 276 -5.35 -0.90 -7.90
C LEU A 276 -4.85 -1.90 -6.86
N ALA A 277 -5.15 -1.62 -5.60
CA ALA A 277 -4.93 -2.58 -4.52
C ALA A 277 -6.04 -3.66 -4.53
N PRO A 278 -5.72 -4.94 -4.29
CA PRO A 278 -6.72 -6.01 -4.23
C PRO A 278 -7.83 -5.74 -3.20
N GLY A 279 -9.10 -5.99 -3.52
CA GLY A 279 -10.19 -5.80 -2.54
C GLY A 279 -10.48 -4.33 -2.15
N ALA A 280 -10.10 -3.36 -2.98
CA ALA A 280 -10.41 -1.95 -2.78
C ALA A 280 -11.94 -1.66 -2.74
N GLY A 281 -12.32 -0.52 -2.16
CA GLY A 281 -13.71 -0.05 -2.12
C GLY A 281 -14.25 0.27 -0.72
N GLN A 282 -13.47 -0.02 0.32
CA GLN A 282 -13.84 0.19 1.72
C GLN A 282 -13.02 1.31 2.38
N ALA A 283 -13.52 1.85 3.49
CA ALA A 283 -12.83 2.87 4.29
C ALA A 283 -11.54 2.33 4.95
N THR A 284 -11.42 1.02 5.07
CA THR A 284 -10.21 0.33 5.52
C THR A 284 -9.67 -0.57 4.42
N TYR A 285 -8.37 -0.82 4.44
CA TYR A 285 -7.71 -1.75 3.53
C TYR A 285 -6.79 -2.68 4.30
N THR A 286 -6.98 -3.98 4.14
CA THR A 286 -6.09 -5.00 4.69
C THR A 286 -5.06 -5.39 3.64
N ILE A 287 -3.78 -5.22 3.95
CA ILE A 287 -2.66 -5.84 3.25
C ILE A 287 -2.54 -7.26 3.78
N ASN A 288 -2.72 -8.26 2.92
CA ASN A 288 -2.57 -9.67 3.27
C ASN A 288 -2.19 -10.53 2.04
N PRO A 289 -0.98 -11.11 1.99
CA PRO A 289 0.15 -10.84 2.88
C PRO A 289 0.86 -9.52 2.55
N VAL A 290 1.65 -8.99 3.49
CA VAL A 290 2.70 -8.02 3.17
C VAL A 290 3.73 -8.71 2.27
N LEU A 291 4.07 -8.06 1.15
CA LEU A 291 5.07 -8.56 0.21
C LEU A 291 6.46 -8.08 0.59
N ALA A 292 7.48 -8.90 0.33
CA ALA A 292 8.87 -8.50 0.49
C ALA A 292 9.21 -7.24 -0.34
N GLY A 293 10.13 -6.44 0.20
CA GLY A 293 10.56 -5.18 -0.38
C GLY A 293 9.65 -4.00 -0.03
N ARG A 294 9.97 -2.85 -0.62
CA ARG A 294 9.24 -1.60 -0.39
C ARG A 294 7.96 -1.56 -1.24
N THR A 295 6.87 -1.12 -0.63
CA THR A 295 5.58 -0.88 -1.30
C THR A 295 4.97 0.41 -0.76
N TYR A 296 4.47 1.24 -1.66
CA TYR A 296 3.81 2.50 -1.37
C TYR A 296 2.30 2.30 -1.48
N TYR A 297 1.54 2.88 -0.57
CA TYR A 297 0.08 2.84 -0.57
C TYR A 297 -0.48 4.24 -0.50
N ARG A 298 -1.53 4.50 -1.27
CA ARG A 298 -2.35 5.72 -1.18
C ARG A 298 -3.81 5.39 -1.38
N LEU A 299 -4.67 6.32 -0.99
CA LEU A 299 -6.10 6.28 -1.22
C LEU A 299 -6.50 7.47 -2.09
N ARG A 300 -7.32 7.20 -3.10
CA ARG A 300 -8.11 8.22 -3.77
C ARG A 300 -9.57 8.07 -3.40
N ASN A 301 -10.26 9.18 -3.15
CA ASN A 301 -11.70 9.16 -2.94
C ASN A 301 -12.42 10.24 -3.75
N ALA A 302 -13.63 9.92 -4.20
CA ALA A 302 -14.45 10.78 -5.04
C ALA A 302 -15.90 10.74 -4.57
N GLN A 303 -16.67 11.78 -4.91
CA GLN A 303 -18.12 11.75 -4.69
C GLN A 303 -18.79 10.60 -5.47
N PRO A 304 -19.93 10.06 -5.00
CA PRO A 304 -20.65 8.97 -5.68
C PRO A 304 -20.99 9.25 -7.15
N ILE A 305 -21.34 10.50 -7.50
CA ILE A 305 -21.61 10.89 -8.88
C ILE A 305 -20.38 10.72 -9.80
N ASN A 306 -19.19 10.74 -9.22
CA ASN A 306 -17.91 10.55 -9.90
C ASN A 306 -17.29 9.17 -9.63
N ALA A 307 -18.09 8.18 -9.18
CA ALA A 307 -17.60 6.84 -8.83
C ALA A 307 -16.78 6.19 -9.95
N ALA A 308 -17.23 6.29 -11.21
CA ALA A 308 -16.52 5.76 -12.38
C ALA A 308 -15.20 6.49 -12.67
N ALA A 309 -15.01 7.68 -12.10
CA ALA A 309 -13.85 8.55 -12.28
C ALA A 309 -12.95 8.62 -11.03
N VAL A 310 -13.15 7.77 -10.01
CA VAL A 310 -12.43 7.77 -8.73
C VAL A 310 -10.89 7.60 -8.84
N GLY A 311 -10.38 7.27 -10.04
CA GLY A 311 -8.95 7.23 -10.35
C GLY A 311 -8.42 8.46 -11.10
N ARG A 312 -9.26 9.40 -11.53
CA ARG A 312 -8.84 10.60 -12.28
C ARG A 312 -8.46 11.71 -11.30
N ALA A 313 -7.25 12.25 -11.42
CA ALA A 313 -6.77 13.33 -10.55
C ALA A 313 -7.73 14.53 -10.49
N GLN A 314 -8.47 14.79 -11.57
CA GLN A 314 -9.46 15.88 -11.63
C GLN A 314 -10.71 15.66 -10.77
N CYS A 315 -11.06 14.41 -10.45
CA CYS A 315 -12.32 14.05 -9.81
C CYS A 315 -12.17 13.47 -8.40
N SER A 316 -10.94 13.29 -7.93
CA SER A 316 -10.65 12.56 -6.69
C SER A 316 -9.67 13.31 -5.80
N ALA A 317 -9.97 13.38 -4.51
CA ALA A 317 -8.99 13.74 -3.51
C ALA A 317 -7.95 12.63 -3.38
N GLU A 318 -6.68 13.00 -3.20
CA GLU A 318 -5.58 12.07 -2.99
C GLU A 318 -5.05 12.19 -1.55
N SER A 319 -4.76 11.05 -0.93
CA SER A 319 -4.19 10.99 0.41
C SER A 319 -2.68 11.25 0.44
N ASN A 320 -2.11 11.40 1.64
CA ASN A 320 -0.69 11.12 1.85
C ASN A 320 -0.35 9.67 1.44
N VAL A 321 0.95 9.41 1.27
CA VAL A 321 1.47 8.07 0.98
C VAL A 321 1.94 7.40 2.27
N LEU A 322 1.57 6.13 2.45
CA LEU A 322 2.13 5.24 3.47
C LEU A 322 3.13 4.28 2.83
N ILE A 323 4.17 3.94 3.58
CA ILE A 323 5.26 3.09 3.11
C ILE A 323 5.32 1.82 3.96
N VAL A 324 5.34 0.67 3.30
CA VAL A 324 5.54 -0.63 3.96
C VAL A 324 6.77 -1.29 3.39
N ASN A 325 7.74 -1.57 4.26
CA ASN A 325 8.92 -2.34 3.95
C ASN A 325 8.74 -3.77 4.47
N GLY A 326 8.39 -4.70 3.58
CA GLY A 326 8.34 -6.12 3.91
C GLY A 326 9.75 -6.69 4.01
N ARG A 327 10.18 -7.10 5.20
CA ARG A 327 11.40 -7.89 5.37
C ARG A 327 11.17 -9.28 4.78
N PRO A 328 12.06 -9.78 3.91
CA PRO A 328 11.95 -11.14 3.42
C PRO A 328 12.05 -12.10 4.62
N ASP A 329 11.19 -13.10 4.60
CA ASP A 329 11.33 -14.31 5.39
C ASP A 329 12.26 -15.31 4.66
N ALA A 330 12.51 -16.45 5.29
CA ALA A 330 13.29 -17.54 4.71
C ALA A 330 12.40 -18.79 4.61
N PRO A 331 11.38 -18.78 3.74
CA PRO A 331 10.43 -19.88 3.66
C PRO A 331 11.16 -21.15 3.20
N PHE A 332 10.81 -22.27 3.81
CA PHE A 332 11.38 -23.56 3.49
C PHE A 332 10.35 -24.67 3.76
N SER A 333 10.65 -25.90 3.36
CA SER A 333 9.85 -27.06 3.73
C SER A 333 10.73 -28.22 4.18
N LEU A 334 10.29 -28.95 5.22
CA LEU A 334 10.86 -30.21 5.71
C LEU A 334 10.34 -31.43 4.93
N GLY A 335 9.35 -31.24 4.05
CA GLY A 335 8.71 -32.31 3.30
C GLY A 335 7.51 -32.93 4.02
N ASP A 336 7.04 -34.06 3.50
CA ASP A 336 5.91 -34.79 4.07
C ASP A 336 6.31 -35.56 5.36
N ASP A 337 5.31 -35.96 6.13
CA ASP A 337 5.48 -36.84 7.30
C ASP A 337 6.16 -38.16 6.92
N ILE A 338 7.01 -38.67 7.83
CA ILE A 338 7.83 -39.84 7.56
C ILE A 338 7.51 -41.00 8.51
N THR A 339 7.68 -42.22 8.01
CA THR A 339 7.67 -43.42 8.84
C THR A 339 8.96 -44.22 8.60
N PHE A 340 9.64 -44.62 9.67
CA PHE A 340 10.86 -45.43 9.59
C PHE A 340 10.94 -46.47 10.72
N CYS A 341 11.95 -47.34 10.69
CA CYS A 341 12.08 -48.46 11.61
C CYS A 341 12.57 -48.03 13.00
N GLU A 342 12.14 -48.71 14.07
CA GLU A 342 12.55 -48.40 15.46
C GLU A 342 14.06 -48.49 15.72
N ASP A 343 14.77 -49.29 14.95
CA ASP A 343 16.23 -49.47 14.98
C ASP A 343 16.97 -48.61 13.93
N ALA A 344 16.22 -47.85 13.13
CA ALA A 344 16.75 -46.91 12.15
C ALA A 344 16.72 -45.48 12.67
N SER A 345 17.45 -44.60 11.97
CA SER A 345 17.39 -43.15 12.19
C SER A 345 17.16 -42.42 10.89
N HIS A 346 16.41 -41.33 10.94
CA HIS A 346 16.26 -40.41 9.83
C HIS A 346 17.03 -39.12 10.09
N THR A 347 17.68 -38.57 9.06
CA THR A 347 18.40 -37.30 9.18
C THR A 347 17.74 -36.24 8.30
N PHE A 348 17.12 -35.26 8.94
CA PHE A 348 16.67 -34.05 8.27
C PHE A 348 17.86 -33.13 8.01
N GLN A 349 17.92 -32.56 6.82
CA GLN A 349 18.95 -31.61 6.40
C GLN A 349 18.32 -30.24 6.23
N ILE A 350 19.06 -29.19 6.55
CA ILE A 350 18.60 -27.84 6.26
C ILE A 350 18.55 -27.62 4.75
N PRO A 351 17.49 -26.98 4.22
CA PRO A 351 17.42 -26.62 2.81
C PRO A 351 18.59 -25.74 2.38
N ASN A 352 19.25 -26.12 1.27
CA ASN A 352 20.48 -25.47 0.80
C ASN A 352 20.28 -24.03 0.29
N ALA A 353 19.04 -23.58 0.09
CA ALA A 353 18.69 -22.32 -0.56
C ALA A 353 18.22 -21.22 0.41
N LEU A 354 18.64 -21.24 1.68
CA LEU A 354 18.31 -20.16 2.62
C LEU A 354 19.08 -18.86 2.28
N PRO A 355 18.45 -17.68 2.40
CA PRO A 355 19.13 -16.40 2.23
C PRO A 355 20.37 -16.22 3.13
N GLN A 356 21.32 -15.41 2.68
CA GLN A 356 22.50 -15.09 3.47
C GLN A 356 22.12 -14.35 4.76
N GLY A 357 22.65 -14.80 5.90
CA GLY A 357 22.37 -14.21 7.21
C GLY A 357 21.20 -14.86 7.96
N THR A 358 20.51 -15.85 7.36
CA THR A 358 19.50 -16.65 8.05
C THR A 358 20.14 -17.48 9.16
N THR A 359 19.62 -17.34 10.38
CA THR A 359 19.89 -18.26 11.48
C THR A 359 18.74 -19.27 11.59
N PHE A 360 18.98 -20.38 12.27
CA PHE A 360 17.98 -21.44 12.40
C PHE A 360 18.18 -22.23 13.69
N VAL A 361 17.09 -22.81 14.17
CA VAL A 361 17.05 -23.65 15.37
C VAL A 361 16.10 -24.82 15.15
N TRP A 362 16.56 -26.02 15.47
CA TRP A 362 15.76 -27.25 15.45
C TRP A 362 14.94 -27.39 16.74
N SER A 363 14.00 -28.32 16.73
CA SER A 363 13.17 -28.67 17.90
C SER A 363 13.95 -29.10 19.13
N ASP A 364 15.18 -29.61 18.98
CA ASP A 364 16.11 -29.94 20.06
C ASP A 364 16.93 -28.75 20.57
N GLN A 365 16.61 -27.54 20.10
CA GLN A 365 17.32 -26.28 20.36
C GLN A 365 18.73 -26.20 19.76
N SER A 366 19.10 -27.14 18.88
CA SER A 366 20.38 -27.10 18.18
C SER A 366 20.33 -26.19 16.95
N SER A 367 21.50 -25.64 16.58
CA SER A 367 21.73 -24.91 15.31
C SER A 367 22.59 -25.73 14.35
N SER A 368 22.50 -27.06 14.44
CA SER A 368 23.22 -27.99 13.57
C SER A 368 22.67 -27.95 12.14
N ARG A 369 23.52 -28.20 11.14
CA ARG A 369 23.09 -28.28 9.72
C ARG A 369 22.14 -29.45 9.43
N GLN A 370 22.01 -30.37 10.37
CA GLN A 370 21.19 -31.56 10.26
C GLN A 370 20.62 -31.93 11.64
N LEU A 371 19.46 -32.58 11.65
CA LEU A 371 18.83 -33.17 12.82
C LEU A 371 18.61 -34.66 12.56
N THR A 372 19.25 -35.51 13.35
CA THR A 372 19.04 -36.96 13.29
C THR A 372 18.05 -37.38 14.37
N VAL A 373 16.99 -38.05 13.96
CA VAL A 373 15.90 -38.52 14.82
C VAL A 373 15.79 -40.03 14.76
N SER A 374 15.44 -40.64 15.88
CA SER A 374 15.27 -42.10 16.01
C SER A 374 14.02 -42.48 16.81
N GLN A 375 13.17 -41.51 17.15
CA GLN A 375 11.97 -41.71 17.95
C GLN A 375 10.77 -41.09 17.26
N SER A 376 9.58 -41.59 17.59
CA SER A 376 8.34 -40.97 17.13
C SER A 376 8.17 -39.59 17.78
N GLY A 377 7.73 -38.60 17.00
CA GLY A 377 7.46 -37.26 17.50
C GLY A 377 7.30 -36.21 16.40
N THR A 378 6.87 -35.02 16.80
CA THR A 378 6.86 -33.84 15.92
C THR A 378 8.19 -33.13 16.00
N TYR A 379 8.86 -33.03 14.86
CA TYR A 379 10.12 -32.29 14.71
C TYR A 379 9.86 -31.03 13.90
N TRP A 380 10.60 -29.97 14.19
CA TRP A 380 10.44 -28.70 13.49
C TRP A 380 11.77 -27.98 13.35
N LEU A 381 11.84 -27.15 12.33
CA LEU A 381 12.91 -26.19 12.11
C LEU A 381 12.28 -24.80 12.16
N GLU A 382 12.96 -23.85 12.77
CA GLU A 382 12.58 -22.44 12.73
C GLU A 382 13.77 -21.66 12.17
N THR A 383 13.51 -20.86 11.14
CA THR A 383 14.50 -19.92 10.61
C THR A 383 14.21 -18.52 11.15
N ASN A 384 15.24 -17.70 11.26
CA ASN A 384 15.13 -16.28 11.55
C ASN A 384 15.98 -15.50 10.54
N LEU A 385 15.35 -14.58 9.82
CA LEU A 385 16.02 -13.63 8.94
C LEU A 385 15.63 -12.21 9.34
N ASN A 386 16.59 -11.46 9.90
CA ASN A 386 16.39 -10.07 10.34
C ASN A 386 15.18 -9.88 11.29
N GLY A 387 14.92 -10.85 12.18
CA GLY A 387 13.81 -10.83 13.13
C GLY A 387 12.51 -11.45 12.61
N CYS A 388 12.45 -11.89 11.36
CA CYS A 388 11.31 -12.59 10.79
C CYS A 388 11.51 -14.08 10.88
N THR A 389 10.61 -14.75 11.59
CA THR A 389 10.68 -16.19 11.84
C THR A 389 9.71 -16.96 10.95
N TYR A 390 10.19 -18.05 10.35
CA TYR A 390 9.37 -19.00 9.62
C TYR A 390 9.62 -20.41 10.17
N ARG A 391 8.55 -21.17 10.41
CA ARG A 391 8.61 -22.53 10.99
C ARG A 391 7.87 -23.52 10.12
N ASP A 392 8.52 -24.66 9.89
CA ASP A 392 7.88 -25.86 9.32
C ASP A 392 8.08 -27.06 10.24
N SER A 393 7.11 -27.96 10.25
CA SER A 393 7.06 -29.14 11.14
C SER A 393 6.72 -30.40 10.37
N VAL A 394 7.30 -31.51 10.80
CA VAL A 394 7.10 -32.85 10.24
C VAL A 394 6.81 -33.84 11.36
N GLU A 395 5.87 -34.76 11.13
CA GLU A 395 5.63 -35.90 12.01
C GLU A 395 6.53 -37.07 11.59
N ALA A 396 7.32 -37.57 12.54
CA ALA A 396 8.11 -38.78 12.37
C ALA A 396 7.48 -39.89 13.21
N LEU A 397 7.19 -41.02 12.56
CA LEU A 397 6.66 -42.22 13.21
C LEU A 397 7.66 -43.37 13.08
N THR A 398 7.96 -44.01 14.21
CA THR A 398 8.75 -45.24 14.24
C THR A 398 7.83 -46.44 14.25
N ARG A 399 8.16 -47.48 13.51
CA ARG A 399 7.46 -48.77 13.53
C ARG A 399 8.44 -49.92 13.64
N ASN A 400 8.02 -51.00 14.28
CA ASN A 400 8.74 -52.27 14.16
C ASN A 400 8.69 -52.75 12.69
N CYS A 401 9.84 -52.70 12.01
CA CYS A 401 10.02 -53.18 10.64
C CYS A 401 10.45 -54.64 10.55
N HIS A 402 10.77 -55.26 11.68
CA HIS A 402 11.14 -56.67 11.78
C HIS A 402 10.13 -57.46 12.61
N PRO A 403 8.82 -57.40 12.31
CA PRO A 403 7.81 -58.20 13.02
C PRO A 403 7.99 -59.71 12.80
N GLU A 404 8.77 -60.13 11.80
CA GLU A 404 9.13 -61.52 11.51
C GLU A 404 10.23 -62.09 12.41
N ASP A 405 10.88 -61.26 13.23
CA ASP A 405 11.97 -61.73 14.07
C ASP A 405 11.45 -62.64 15.19
N ILE A 406 11.99 -63.85 15.19
CA ILE A 406 11.78 -64.85 16.23
C ILE A 406 13.12 -65.36 16.73
N TYR A 407 13.19 -65.62 18.02
CA TYR A 407 14.35 -66.21 18.67
C TYR A 407 13.92 -67.42 19.50
N VAL A 408 14.52 -68.56 19.19
CA VAL A 408 14.34 -69.81 19.93
C VAL A 408 15.65 -70.10 20.68
N PRO A 409 15.64 -70.17 22.03
CA PRO A 409 16.82 -70.50 22.81
C PRO A 409 17.46 -71.83 22.42
N GLU A 410 18.78 -71.91 22.51
CA GLU A 410 19.53 -73.12 22.19
C GLU A 410 19.47 -74.18 23.29
N ALA A 411 19.09 -73.80 24.52
CA ALA A 411 18.94 -74.71 25.65
C ALA A 411 17.88 -74.24 26.65
N PHE A 412 17.29 -75.19 27.39
CA PHE A 412 16.41 -74.94 28.53
C PHE A 412 16.54 -76.05 29.58
N SER A 413 16.20 -75.77 30.83
CA SER A 413 16.44 -76.63 32.00
C SER A 413 15.17 -76.86 32.81
N PRO A 414 14.33 -77.85 32.47
CA PRO A 414 13.10 -78.15 33.20
C PRO A 414 13.39 -78.87 34.53
N ASN A 415 13.94 -78.12 35.50
CA ASN A 415 14.34 -78.56 36.84
C ASN A 415 13.41 -78.03 37.95
N ASN A 416 12.38 -77.27 37.57
CA ASN A 416 11.36 -76.66 38.41
C ASN A 416 11.92 -75.60 39.39
N ASP A 417 12.97 -74.88 38.99
CA ASP A 417 13.54 -73.75 39.72
C ASP A 417 12.96 -72.38 39.29
N THR A 418 11.99 -72.39 38.37
CA THR A 418 11.30 -71.25 37.73
C THR A 418 12.12 -70.50 36.67
N VAL A 419 13.35 -70.92 36.39
CA VAL A 419 14.27 -70.29 35.44
C VAL A 419 14.52 -71.22 34.26
N ASN A 420 14.15 -70.80 33.06
CA ASN A 420 14.31 -71.60 31.82
C ASN A 420 13.66 -73.00 31.89
N ASP A 421 12.61 -73.18 32.70
CA ASP A 421 11.88 -74.45 32.81
C ASP A 421 11.08 -74.82 31.55
N LYS A 422 10.92 -73.85 30.65
CA LYS A 422 10.19 -74.02 29.39
C LYS A 422 11.01 -73.46 28.25
N LEU A 423 10.88 -74.08 27.08
CA LEU A 423 11.35 -73.54 25.82
C LEU A 423 10.44 -72.40 25.35
N VAL A 424 10.75 -71.18 25.80
CA VAL A 424 10.04 -69.96 25.42
C VAL A 424 10.54 -69.47 24.07
N ILE A 425 9.61 -69.13 23.17
CA ILE A 425 9.92 -68.56 21.86
C ILE A 425 9.67 -67.06 21.94
N PHE A 426 10.72 -66.27 21.75
CA PHE A 426 10.63 -64.82 21.78
C PHE A 426 10.28 -64.31 20.37
N HIS A 427 9.37 -63.35 20.29
CA HIS A 427 8.93 -62.77 19.01
C HIS A 427 8.60 -61.28 19.14
N SER A 428 8.80 -60.54 18.06
CA SER A 428 8.60 -59.08 18.01
C SER A 428 7.25 -58.65 17.41
N GLY A 429 6.61 -59.52 16.62
CA GLY A 429 5.34 -59.27 15.92
C GLY A 429 4.17 -60.09 16.46
N THR A 430 2.98 -59.86 15.89
CA THR A 430 1.76 -60.65 16.16
C THR A 430 1.53 -61.67 15.04
N PHE A 431 1.28 -62.92 15.41
CA PHE A 431 1.03 -64.00 14.46
C PHE A 431 -0.46 -64.13 14.11
N ILE A 432 -0.76 -64.27 12.82
CA ILE A 432 -2.08 -64.64 12.28
C ILE A 432 -2.23 -66.17 12.27
N ASP A 433 -1.15 -66.87 11.92
CA ASP A 433 -1.06 -68.32 11.96
C ASP A 433 0.29 -68.72 12.58
N TYR A 434 0.30 -69.79 13.34
CA TYR A 434 1.46 -70.24 14.11
C TYR A 434 1.37 -71.74 14.32
N THR A 435 2.46 -72.44 14.05
CA THR A 435 2.65 -73.85 14.35
C THR A 435 4.07 -74.08 14.81
N PHE A 436 4.23 -74.54 16.04
CA PHE A 436 5.51 -74.96 16.60
C PHE A 436 5.48 -76.45 16.93
N GLN A 437 6.53 -77.15 16.52
CA GLN A 437 6.69 -78.59 16.70
C GLN A 437 8.07 -78.92 17.25
N VAL A 438 8.13 -79.84 18.22
CA VAL A 438 9.37 -80.45 18.70
C VAL A 438 9.31 -81.94 18.43
N PHE A 439 10.44 -82.50 18.00
CA PHE A 439 10.56 -83.89 17.57
C PHE A 439 11.54 -84.66 18.45
N ASP A 440 11.25 -85.93 18.69
CA ASP A 440 12.21 -86.87 19.27
C ASP A 440 13.33 -87.24 18.27
N ARG A 441 14.28 -88.07 18.72
CA ARG A 441 15.42 -88.53 17.91
C ARG A 441 15.01 -89.37 16.69
N TRP A 442 13.77 -89.86 16.65
CA TRP A 442 13.22 -90.71 15.60
C TRP A 442 12.31 -89.95 14.63
N GLY A 443 12.10 -88.64 14.86
CA GLY A 443 11.26 -87.78 14.03
C GLY A 443 9.78 -87.76 14.44
N SER A 444 9.41 -88.32 15.59
CA SER A 444 8.04 -88.26 16.12
C SER A 444 7.81 -86.91 16.80
N VAL A 445 6.66 -86.29 16.55
CA VAL A 445 6.27 -85.04 17.22
C VAL A 445 5.96 -85.32 18.70
N ILE A 446 6.72 -84.69 19.60
CA ILE A 446 6.55 -84.79 21.06
C ILE A 446 5.97 -83.52 21.68
N PHE A 447 6.02 -82.39 20.98
CA PHE A 447 5.31 -81.18 21.35
C PHE A 447 4.72 -80.53 20.10
N PHE A 448 3.50 -80.03 20.22
CA PHE A 448 2.80 -79.32 19.16
C PHE A 448 2.02 -78.16 19.78
N SER A 449 2.17 -76.97 19.22
CA SER A 449 1.38 -75.81 19.61
C SER A 449 0.98 -74.96 18.41
N ARG A 450 -0.27 -74.48 18.43
CA ARG A 450 -0.74 -73.37 17.58
C ARG A 450 -0.88 -72.05 18.34
N GLN A 451 -0.52 -72.03 19.63
CA GLN A 451 -0.58 -70.86 20.49
C GLN A 451 0.86 -70.43 20.81
N PRO A 452 1.27 -69.19 20.46
CA PRO A 452 2.61 -68.69 20.74
C PRO A 452 2.99 -68.73 22.23
N ASP A 453 2.02 -68.49 23.11
CA ASP A 453 2.21 -68.47 24.57
C ASP A 453 2.25 -69.86 25.22
N LEU A 454 2.04 -70.93 24.44
CA LEU A 454 2.14 -72.31 24.92
C LEU A 454 3.52 -72.87 24.57
N HIS A 455 4.33 -73.06 25.61
CA HIS A 455 5.73 -73.46 25.53
C HIS A 455 5.93 -74.93 25.94
N TRP A 456 6.98 -75.57 25.42
CA TRP A 456 7.33 -76.93 25.80
C TRP A 456 8.10 -76.93 27.13
N ASP A 457 7.64 -77.72 28.09
CA ASP A 457 8.20 -77.88 29.43
C ASP A 457 9.13 -79.10 29.57
N GLY A 458 9.51 -79.72 28.45
CA GLY A 458 10.34 -80.92 28.47
C GLY A 458 9.59 -82.19 28.87
N MET A 459 8.26 -82.20 28.88
CA MET A 459 7.43 -83.37 29.13
C MET A 459 6.82 -83.91 27.83
N TYR A 460 6.60 -85.23 27.77
CA TYR A 460 5.82 -85.90 26.73
C TYR A 460 4.94 -86.97 27.36
N GLN A 461 3.62 -86.93 27.10
CA GLN A 461 2.63 -87.83 27.71
C GLN A 461 2.74 -87.92 29.26
N ASN A 462 3.02 -86.78 29.92
CA ASN A 462 3.27 -86.67 31.37
C ASN A 462 4.54 -87.36 31.88
N TYR A 463 5.44 -87.79 30.99
CA TYR A 463 6.76 -88.30 31.35
C TYR A 463 7.87 -87.29 30.99
N PRO A 464 8.90 -87.16 31.83
CA PRO A 464 10.05 -86.33 31.51
C PRO A 464 10.80 -86.85 30.29
N CYS A 465 11.02 -85.97 29.31
CA CYS A 465 11.88 -86.26 28.17
C CYS A 465 13.34 -86.38 28.63
N SER A 466 14.09 -87.30 28.01
CA SER A 466 15.51 -87.51 28.30
C SER A 466 16.35 -86.26 28.02
N GLU A 467 17.47 -86.13 28.72
CA GLU A 467 18.46 -85.12 28.38
C GLU A 467 18.99 -85.33 26.95
N GLY A 468 19.20 -84.23 26.23
CA GLY A 468 19.80 -84.25 24.92
C GLY A 468 19.20 -83.25 23.94
N ILE A 469 19.56 -83.43 22.66
CA ILE A 469 19.20 -82.51 21.58
C ILE A 469 17.88 -82.94 20.96
N TYR A 470 16.96 -81.99 20.83
CA TYR A 470 15.66 -82.13 20.19
C TYR A 470 15.59 -81.20 18.98
N ALA A 471 15.07 -81.71 17.87
CA ALA A 471 14.82 -80.89 16.68
C ALA A 471 13.49 -80.16 16.84
N TRP A 472 13.40 -78.94 16.30
CA TRP A 472 12.15 -78.19 16.26
C TRP A 472 11.93 -77.55 14.89
N THR A 473 10.66 -77.33 14.57
CA THR A 473 10.23 -76.53 13.42
C THR A 473 9.18 -75.54 13.86
N ILE A 474 9.25 -74.33 13.34
CA ILE A 474 8.25 -73.28 13.51
C ILE A 474 7.80 -72.79 12.14
N GLN A 475 6.49 -72.69 11.95
CA GLN A 475 5.88 -72.08 10.79
C GLN A 475 4.93 -70.99 11.29
N TYR A 476 5.01 -69.80 10.73
CA TYR A 476 4.16 -68.69 11.18
C TYR A 476 3.89 -67.70 10.06
N THR A 477 2.78 -66.99 10.21
CA THR A 477 2.34 -65.91 9.33
C THR A 477 2.16 -64.66 10.16
N ILE A 478 2.77 -63.55 9.77
CA ILE A 478 2.63 -62.26 10.44
C ILE A 478 1.66 -61.35 9.69
N ALA A 479 0.93 -60.51 10.44
CA ALA A 479 0.15 -59.44 9.86
C ALA A 479 1.08 -58.32 9.37
N SER A 480 1.22 -58.17 8.05
CA SER A 480 1.94 -57.03 7.48
C SER A 480 1.01 -55.83 7.26
N PRO A 481 1.41 -54.60 7.63
CA PRO A 481 0.69 -53.38 7.26
C PRO A 481 0.62 -53.14 5.73
N LEU A 482 1.38 -53.88 4.92
CA LEU A 482 1.48 -53.73 3.46
C LEU A 482 0.66 -54.76 2.66
N ASN A 483 -0.32 -55.44 3.27
CA ASN A 483 -1.23 -56.40 2.62
C ASN A 483 -0.53 -57.55 1.86
N LYS A 484 0.54 -58.10 2.43
CA LYS A 484 1.10 -59.39 2.03
C LYS A 484 1.29 -60.26 3.25
N ASP A 485 0.53 -61.35 3.32
CA ASP A 485 0.74 -62.40 4.30
C ASP A 485 2.06 -63.09 3.96
N ASN A 486 3.07 -62.83 4.78
CA ASN A 486 4.38 -63.44 4.62
C ASN A 486 4.42 -64.68 5.51
N HIS A 487 4.60 -65.84 4.86
CA HIS A 487 4.78 -67.12 5.52
C HIS A 487 6.26 -67.38 5.77
N PHE A 488 6.59 -67.69 7.02
CA PHE A 488 7.95 -68.00 7.46
C PHE A 488 8.02 -69.43 7.97
N ALA A 489 9.10 -70.13 7.65
CA ALA A 489 9.43 -71.43 8.22
C ALA A 489 10.87 -71.41 8.72
N ARG A 490 11.08 -71.73 9.99
CA ARG A 490 12.40 -71.91 10.59
C ARG A 490 12.49 -73.28 11.24
N ASN A 491 13.69 -73.81 11.34
CA ASN A 491 13.99 -75.06 12.01
C ASN A 491 15.31 -74.94 12.79
N GLY A 492 15.48 -75.78 13.78
CA GLY A 492 16.68 -75.77 14.59
C GLY A 492 16.72 -76.93 15.57
N GLN A 493 17.63 -76.80 16.52
CA GLN A 493 17.84 -77.76 17.59
C GLN A 493 17.82 -77.03 18.93
N VAL A 494 17.41 -77.74 19.98
CA VAL A 494 17.43 -77.26 21.36
C VAL A 494 17.98 -78.35 22.25
N MET A 495 18.85 -77.98 23.19
CA MET A 495 19.37 -78.86 24.22
C MET A 495 18.49 -78.80 25.46
N LEU A 496 17.90 -79.95 25.83
CA LEU A 496 17.23 -80.11 27.11
C LEU A 496 18.28 -80.59 28.13
N ILE A 497 18.46 -79.83 29.21
CA ILE A 497 19.40 -80.11 30.32
C ILE A 497 18.58 -80.39 31.59
N ARG A 498 18.93 -81.38 32.41
CA ARG A 498 18.22 -81.67 33.67
C ARG A 498 19.16 -81.75 34.85
#